data_AF-A0A183AC51-F1
#
_entry.id   AF-A0A183AC51-F1
#
_cell.length_a   1.000
_cell.length_b   1.000
_cell.length_c   1.000
_cell.angle_alpha   90.00
_cell.angle_beta   90.00
_cell.angle_gamma   90.00
#
_symmetry.space_group_name_H-M   'P 1'
#
loop_
_entity.id
_entity.type
_entity.pdbx_description
1 polymer ?
#
loop_
_entity_poly.entity_id
_entity_poly.type
_entity_poly.pdbx_seq_one_letter_code
_entity_poly.pdbx_strand_id
1 'polypeptide(L)'
;MFGWQDGALCILILAIILGLLGTALALAGHVVFALSKRLYYFHSSGEAHVVAAFVTALATLIFHVTAMVHLQTDGPVYFGAGYAITWFACCLHLICALLLSLDEVLHRLAIRSTQDPCIRACMHCLIRCYGRVQAKHRAIQTSQALRRKRKLESQIR
;
A
#
# COMPACT_ATOMS: atom_id res chain seq x y z
N MET A 1 -1.00 21.39 -30.01
CA MET A 1 -0.73 20.41 -28.93
C MET A 1 -1.54 20.85 -27.73
N PHE A 2 -2.35 19.96 -27.17
CA PHE A 2 -3.35 20.31 -26.19
C PHE A 2 -2.73 20.51 -24.80
N GLY A 3 -2.71 21.74 -24.28
CA GLY A 3 -2.02 22.10 -23.03
C GLY A 3 -2.47 21.36 -21.76
N TRP A 4 -3.61 20.67 -21.80
CA TRP A 4 -4.06 19.82 -20.69
C TRP A 4 -3.19 18.57 -20.50
N GLN A 5 -2.59 18.04 -21.57
CA GLN A 5 -1.69 16.88 -21.49
C GLN A 5 -0.39 17.24 -20.77
N ASP A 6 0.20 18.38 -21.12
CA ASP A 6 1.41 18.90 -20.46
C ASP A 6 1.13 19.20 -18.98
N GLY A 7 -0.06 19.73 -18.67
CA GLY A 7 -0.50 19.93 -17.30
C GLY A 7 -0.62 18.62 -16.51
N ALA A 8 -1.31 17.61 -17.06
CA ALA A 8 -1.44 16.30 -16.41
C ALA A 8 -0.08 15.59 -16.22
N LEU A 9 0.82 15.72 -17.19
CA LEU A 9 2.18 15.21 -17.12
C LEU A 9 3.00 15.89 -16.02
N CYS A 10 2.90 17.22 -15.90
CA CYS A 10 3.55 17.97 -14.82
C CYS A 10 3.07 17.51 -13.43
N ILE A 11 1.75 17.34 -13.26
CA ILE A 11 1.15 16.84 -12.01
C ILE A 11 1.65 15.42 -11.71
N LEU A 12 1.76 14.56 -12.72
CA LEU A 12 2.26 13.19 -12.54
C LEU A 12 3.76 13.16 -12.17
N ILE A 13 4.58 14.02 -12.76
CA ILE A 13 5.99 14.18 -12.39
C ILE A 13 6.11 14.63 -10.93
N LEU A 14 5.28 15.59 -10.51
CA LEU A 14 5.23 16.01 -9.11
C LEU A 14 4.86 14.85 -8.17
N ALA A 15 3.91 14.01 -8.55
CA ALA A 15 3.57 12.81 -7.77
C ALA A 15 4.74 11.84 -7.64
N ILE A 16 5.52 11.64 -8.71
CA ILE A 16 6.73 10.80 -8.69
C ILE A 16 7.76 11.39 -7.73
N ILE A 17 8.01 12.70 -7.78
CA ILE A 17 8.96 13.38 -6.89
C ILE A 17 8.53 13.23 -5.42
N LEU A 18 7.24 13.41 -5.13
CA LEU A 18 6.69 13.19 -3.78
C LEU A 18 6.81 11.74 -3.33
N GLY A 19 6.61 10.79 -4.24
CA GLY A 19 6.84 9.37 -4.00
C GLY A 19 8.29 9.07 -3.64
N LEU A 20 9.25 9.61 -4.40
CA LEU A 20 10.68 9.47 -4.13
C LEU A 20 11.05 10.10 -2.79
N LEU A 21 10.52 11.28 -2.49
CA LEU A 21 10.71 11.94 -1.19
C LEU A 21 10.18 11.07 -0.04
N GLY A 22 8.98 10.50 -0.18
CA GLY A 22 8.41 9.55 0.77
C GLY A 22 9.34 8.35 1.01
N THR A 23 9.85 7.74 -0.06
CA THR A 23 10.79 6.62 0.07
C THR A 23 12.13 7.01 0.71
N ALA A 24 12.65 8.20 0.41
CA ALA A 24 13.88 8.71 1.00
C ALA A 24 13.71 8.98 2.50
N LEU A 25 12.56 9.53 2.92
CA LEU A 25 12.22 9.72 4.33
C LEU A 25 12.08 8.38 5.07
N ALA A 26 11.47 7.37 4.45
CA ALA A 26 11.40 6.03 5.03
C ALA A 26 12.79 5.42 5.22
N LEU A 27 13.67 5.57 4.23
CA LEU A 27 15.05 5.08 4.31
C LEU A 27 15.85 5.83 5.38
N ALA A 28 15.71 7.16 5.46
CA ALA A 28 16.33 7.96 6.50
C ALA A 28 15.84 7.53 7.89
N GLY A 29 14.53 7.28 8.05
CA GLY A 29 13.95 6.74 9.28
C GLY A 29 14.55 5.41 9.69
N HIS A 30 14.84 4.52 8.73
CA HIS A 30 15.49 3.23 9.00
C HIS A 30 16.91 3.37 9.56
N VAL A 31 17.68 4.37 9.14
CA VAL A 31 19.08 4.59 9.57
C VAL A 31 19.16 5.30 10.93
N VAL A 32 18.09 5.95 11.38
CA VAL A 32 18.08 6.72 12.64
C VAL A 32 17.85 5.82 13.86
N PHE A 33 18.78 5.87 14.82
CA PHE A 33 18.73 5.08 16.06
C PHE A 33 17.71 5.58 17.10
N ALA A 34 17.44 6.89 17.13
CA ALA A 34 16.53 7.47 18.11
C ALA A 34 15.06 7.18 17.73
N LEU A 35 14.34 6.48 18.60
CA LEU A 35 12.98 5.97 18.34
C LEU A 35 11.98 7.07 17.96
N SER A 36 12.00 8.21 18.67
CA SER A 36 11.10 9.35 18.41
C SER A 36 11.35 9.99 17.04
N LYS A 37 12.62 10.15 16.64
CA LYS A 37 12.99 10.69 15.33
C LYS A 37 12.67 9.70 14.21
N ARG A 38 12.93 8.41 14.42
CA ARG A 38 12.59 7.35 13.47
C ARG A 38 11.08 7.31 13.20
N LEU A 39 10.27 7.41 14.25
CA LEU A 39 8.82 7.44 14.13
C LEU A 39 8.32 8.67 13.36
N TYR A 40 8.92 9.84 13.61
CA TYR A 40 8.61 11.06 12.87
C TYR A 40 8.90 10.92 11.36
N TYR A 41 10.04 10.33 10.98
CA TYR A 41 10.38 10.09 9.58
C TYR A 41 9.40 9.13 8.88
N PHE A 42 8.94 8.07 9.58
CA PHE A 42 7.94 7.16 9.02
C PHE A 42 6.56 7.80 8.88
N HIS A 43 6.14 8.61 9.86
CA HIS A 43 4.90 9.37 9.77
C HIS A 43 4.92 10.33 8.58
N SER A 44 5.96 11.16 8.48
CA SER A 44 6.12 12.14 7.41
C SER A 44 6.28 11.47 6.04
N SER A 45 6.95 10.32 5.98
CA SER A 45 7.00 9.48 4.77
C SER A 45 5.59 9.00 4.36
N GLY A 46 4.80 8.53 5.32
CA GLY A 46 3.41 8.12 5.09
C GLY A 46 2.56 9.25 4.51
N GLU A 47 2.63 10.44 5.11
CA GLU A 47 1.95 11.65 4.60
C GLU A 47 2.38 11.98 3.16
N ALA A 48 3.68 11.93 2.86
CA ALA A 48 4.18 12.16 1.50
C ALA A 48 3.61 11.15 0.49
N HIS A 49 3.49 9.86 0.87
CA HIS A 49 2.84 8.85 0.03
C HIS A 49 1.34 9.09 -0.15
N VAL A 50 0.62 9.61 0.86
CA VAL A 50 -0.81 10.01 0.71
C VAL A 50 -0.95 11.14 -0.30
N VAL A 51 -0.12 12.19 -0.19
CA VAL A 51 -0.15 13.32 -1.12
C VAL A 51 0.21 12.83 -2.54
N ALA A 52 1.23 11.99 -2.69
CA ALA A 52 1.58 11.39 -3.98
C ALA A 52 0.42 10.57 -4.58
N ALA A 53 -0.30 9.78 -3.79
CA ALA A 53 -1.49 9.06 -4.24
C ALA A 53 -2.58 10.02 -4.73
N PHE A 54 -2.87 11.06 -3.95
CA PHE A 54 -3.89 12.05 -4.30
C PHE A 54 -3.56 12.78 -5.61
N VAL A 55 -2.32 13.24 -5.76
CA VAL A 55 -1.83 13.93 -6.97
C VAL A 55 -1.85 12.98 -8.17
N THR A 56 -1.48 11.71 -8.00
CA THR A 56 -1.57 10.68 -9.05
C THR A 56 -3.01 10.44 -9.49
N ALA A 57 -3.94 10.29 -8.54
CA ALA A 57 -5.36 10.13 -8.82
C ALA A 57 -5.93 11.36 -9.53
N LEU A 58 -5.56 12.57 -9.10
CA LEU A 58 -5.99 13.82 -9.72
C LEU A 58 -5.53 13.92 -11.18
N ALA A 59 -4.24 13.65 -11.46
CA ALA A 59 -3.72 13.63 -12.84
C ALA A 59 -4.47 12.62 -13.71
N THR A 60 -4.74 11.44 -13.16
CA THR A 60 -5.45 10.35 -13.87
C THR A 60 -6.90 10.71 -14.14
N LEU A 61 -7.59 11.34 -13.19
CA LEU A 61 -8.97 11.81 -13.35
C LEU A 61 -9.08 12.96 -14.34
N ILE A 62 -8.15 13.93 -14.31
CA ILE A 62 -8.09 14.99 -15.33
C ILE A 62 -7.92 14.37 -16.71
N PHE A 63 -6.96 13.47 -16.88
CA PHE A 63 -6.76 12.76 -18.15
C PHE A 63 -8.04 12.03 -18.60
N HIS A 64 -8.69 11.29 -17.70
CA HIS A 64 -9.90 10.53 -18.01
C HIS A 64 -11.06 11.45 -18.42
N VAL A 65 -11.37 12.47 -17.62
CA VAL A 65 -12.47 13.41 -17.89
C VAL A 65 -12.20 14.19 -19.17
N THR A 66 -10.99 14.71 -19.36
CA THR A 66 -10.65 15.47 -20.56
C THR A 66 -10.69 14.59 -21.81
N ALA A 67 -10.25 13.34 -21.72
CA ALA A 67 -10.40 12.37 -22.80
C ALA A 67 -11.88 12.13 -23.12
N MET A 68 -12.73 11.86 -22.13
CA MET A 68 -14.17 11.60 -22.35
C MET A 68 -14.91 12.83 -22.91
N VAL A 69 -14.52 14.04 -22.53
CA VAL A 69 -15.15 15.28 -23.01
C VAL A 69 -14.67 15.67 -24.41
N HIS A 70 -13.36 15.56 -24.70
CA HIS A 70 -12.79 16.00 -25.98
C HIS A 70 -12.84 14.94 -27.09
N LEU A 71 -12.86 13.65 -26.72
CA LEU A 71 -13.04 12.54 -27.66
C LEU A 71 -14.50 12.11 -27.69
N GLN A 72 -15.45 13.06 -27.79
CA GLN A 72 -16.82 12.76 -28.19
C GLN A 72 -16.82 12.20 -29.61
N THR A 73 -16.43 10.93 -29.73
CA THR A 73 -16.47 10.12 -30.94
C THR A 73 -17.61 9.14 -30.80
N ASP A 74 -18.34 8.87 -31.89
CA ASP A 74 -19.50 7.96 -31.93
C ASP A 74 -19.16 6.47 -31.63
N GLY A 75 -17.94 6.17 -31.13
CA GLY A 75 -17.45 4.83 -30.83
C GLY A 75 -16.84 4.70 -29.42
N PRO A 76 -16.65 3.46 -28.93
CA PRO A 76 -16.10 3.21 -27.60
C PRO A 76 -14.65 3.71 -27.46
N VAL A 77 -14.41 4.54 -26.44
CA VAL A 77 -13.07 5.01 -26.08
C VAL A 77 -12.36 3.94 -25.25
N TYR A 78 -11.26 3.40 -25.76
CA TYR A 78 -10.43 2.43 -25.05
C TYR A 78 -9.22 3.10 -24.40
N PHE A 79 -9.10 2.94 -23.09
CA PHE A 79 -7.92 3.39 -22.34
C PHE A 79 -6.80 2.37 -22.44
N GLY A 80 -5.58 2.82 -22.74
CA GLY A 80 -4.40 1.96 -22.81
C GLY A 80 -3.95 1.44 -21.45
N ALA A 81 -3.03 0.46 -21.45
CA ALA A 81 -2.50 -0.17 -20.25
C ALA A 81 -1.89 0.83 -19.23
N GLY A 82 -1.34 1.95 -19.72
CA GLY A 82 -0.79 3.02 -18.87
C GLY A 82 -1.81 3.56 -17.86
N TYR A 83 -3.09 3.70 -18.24
CA TYR A 83 -4.15 4.15 -17.36
C TYR A 83 -4.36 3.20 -16.17
N ALA A 84 -4.37 1.88 -16.42
CA ALA A 84 -4.48 0.87 -15.39
C ALA A 84 -3.25 0.83 -14.47
N ILE A 85 -2.05 0.98 -15.04
CA ILE A 85 -0.79 1.02 -14.29
C ILE A 85 -0.77 2.22 -13.32
N THR A 86 -1.25 3.40 -13.74
CA THR A 86 -1.29 4.58 -12.89
C THR A 86 -2.26 4.42 -11.71
N TRP A 87 -3.43 3.80 -11.94
CA TRP A 87 -4.34 3.44 -10.84
C TRP A 87 -3.73 2.42 -9.88
N PHE A 88 -3.05 1.41 -10.41
CA PHE A 88 -2.34 0.45 -9.58
C PHE A 88 -1.23 1.11 -8.73
N ALA A 89 -0.45 2.02 -9.32
CA ALA A 89 0.55 2.81 -8.61
C ALA A 89 -0.09 3.66 -7.50
N CYS A 90 -1.24 4.31 -7.77
CA CYS A 90 -2.00 5.04 -6.75
C CYS A 90 -2.40 4.13 -5.58
N CYS A 91 -2.91 2.92 -5.84
CA CYS A 91 -3.22 1.95 -4.78
C CYS A 91 -1.98 1.58 -3.96
N LEU A 92 -0.83 1.37 -4.61
CA LEU A 92 0.43 1.07 -3.91
C LEU A 92 0.86 2.22 -3.00
N HIS A 93 0.74 3.47 -3.44
CA HIS A 93 1.02 4.63 -2.58
C HIS A 93 0.13 4.65 -1.33
N LEU A 94 -1.17 4.36 -1.48
CA LEU A 94 -2.09 4.27 -0.34
C LEU A 94 -1.75 3.13 0.61
N ILE A 95 -1.37 1.96 0.08
CA ILE A 95 -0.93 0.82 0.89
C ILE A 95 0.35 1.17 1.64
N CYS A 96 1.33 1.79 0.99
CA CYS A 96 2.56 2.26 1.65
C CYS A 96 2.25 3.23 2.79
N ALA A 97 1.40 4.23 2.55
CA ALA A 97 0.96 5.17 3.57
C ALA A 97 0.27 4.45 4.75
N LEU A 98 -0.64 3.52 4.48
CA LEU A 98 -1.33 2.74 5.51
C LEU A 98 -0.33 1.94 6.37
N LEU A 99 0.61 1.23 5.73
CA LEU A 99 1.60 0.41 6.42
C LEU A 99 2.53 1.25 7.31
N LEU A 100 2.96 2.42 6.84
CA LEU A 100 3.80 3.34 7.60
C LEU A 100 3.03 3.95 8.79
N SER A 101 1.77 4.32 8.60
CA SER A 101 0.92 4.83 9.69
C SER A 101 0.56 3.75 10.72
N LEU A 102 0.42 2.49 10.31
CA LEU A 102 0.18 1.38 11.22
C LEU A 102 1.35 1.13 12.16
N ASP A 103 2.60 1.36 11.72
CA ASP A 103 3.78 1.19 12.57
C ASP A 103 3.75 2.18 13.76
N GLU A 104 3.30 3.41 13.52
CA GLU A 104 3.08 4.39 14.58
C GLU A 104 1.95 3.99 15.55
N VAL A 105 0.82 3.54 15.02
CA VAL A 105 -0.30 3.08 15.83
C VAL A 105 0.11 1.88 16.69
N LEU A 106 0.87 0.93 16.13
CA LEU A 106 1.40 -0.22 16.84
C LEU A 106 2.36 0.20 17.95
N HIS A 107 3.23 1.17 17.69
CA HIS A 107 4.15 1.71 18.70
C HIS A 107 3.39 2.37 19.87
N ARG A 108 2.40 3.21 19.58
CA ARG A 108 1.54 3.85 20.60
C ARG A 108 0.73 2.82 21.39
N LEU A 109 0.20 1.80 20.71
CA LEU A 109 -0.48 0.67 21.35
C LEU A 109 0.47 -0.12 22.25
N ALA A 110 1.72 -0.34 21.84
CA ALA A 110 2.71 -1.05 22.64
C ALA A 110 3.04 -0.28 23.93
N ILE A 111 3.28 1.04 23.85
CA ILE A 111 3.49 1.88 25.03
C ILE A 111 2.25 1.83 25.93
N ARG A 112 1.05 2.03 25.38
CA ARG A 112 -0.17 2.06 26.19
C ARG A 112 -0.53 0.71 26.79
N SER A 113 -0.21 -0.38 26.09
CA SER A 113 -0.33 -1.75 26.61
C SER A 113 0.59 -2.01 27.81
N THR A 114 1.70 -1.28 27.96
CA THR A 114 2.52 -1.39 29.17
C THR A 114 1.89 -0.70 30.38
N GLN A 115 1.10 0.35 30.15
CA GLN A 115 0.43 1.13 31.20
C GLN A 115 -0.91 0.51 31.64
N ASP A 116 -1.71 0.00 30.69
CA ASP A 116 -3.07 -0.47 30.98
C ASP A 116 -3.20 -2.01 30.91
N PRO A 117 -3.58 -2.70 32.01
CA PRO A 117 -3.70 -4.16 32.03
C PRO A 117 -4.83 -4.70 31.15
N CYS A 118 -5.91 -3.93 30.94
CA CYS A 118 -7.00 -4.30 30.02
C CYS A 118 -6.55 -4.32 28.55
N ILE A 119 -5.73 -3.35 28.13
CA ILE A 119 -5.21 -3.30 26.76
C ILE A 119 -4.23 -4.45 26.53
N ARG A 120 -3.41 -4.77 27.55
CA ARG A 120 -2.52 -5.93 27.52
C ARG A 120 -3.27 -7.25 27.36
N ALA A 121 -4.37 -7.43 28.10
CA ALA A 121 -5.22 -8.61 27.97
C ALA A 121 -5.86 -8.70 26.57
N CYS A 122 -6.36 -7.58 26.03
CA CYS A 122 -6.93 -7.51 24.69
C CYS A 122 -5.88 -7.82 23.60
N MET A 123 -4.67 -7.26 23.72
CA MET A 123 -3.54 -7.56 22.83
C MET A 123 -3.12 -9.03 22.91
N HIS A 124 -3.06 -9.63 24.11
CA HIS A 124 -2.79 -11.06 24.25
C HIS A 124 -3.88 -11.93 23.60
N CYS A 125 -5.15 -11.52 23.67
CA CYS A 125 -6.24 -12.18 22.97
C CYS A 125 -6.12 -12.03 21.44
N LEU A 126 -5.79 -10.84 20.95
CA LEU A 126 -5.55 -10.59 19.52
C LEU A 126 -4.36 -11.40 18.99
N ILE A 127 -3.23 -11.41 19.70
CA ILE A 127 -2.05 -12.20 19.36
C ILE A 127 -2.39 -13.70 19.36
N ARG A 128 -3.15 -14.20 20.34
CA ARG A 128 -3.61 -15.60 20.35
C ARG A 128 -4.55 -15.90 19.19
N CYS A 129 -5.49 -15.01 18.87
CA CYS A 129 -6.39 -15.17 17.73
C CYS A 129 -5.62 -15.18 16.42
N TYR A 130 -4.70 -14.22 16.24
CA TYR A 130 -3.85 -14.15 15.06
C TYR A 130 -2.96 -15.39 14.93
N GLY A 131 -2.36 -15.84 16.03
CA GLY A 131 -1.59 -17.10 16.08
C GLY A 131 -2.42 -18.32 15.70
N ARG A 132 -3.68 -18.41 16.16
CA ARG A 132 -4.61 -19.49 15.77
C ARG A 132 -4.95 -19.44 14.28
N VAL A 133 -5.20 -18.25 13.73
CA VAL A 133 -5.48 -18.07 12.30
C VAL A 133 -4.25 -18.44 11.46
N GLN A 134 -3.06 -18.00 11.87
CA GLN A 134 -1.82 -18.30 11.17
C GLN A 134 -1.48 -19.79 11.24
N ALA A 135 -1.69 -20.45 12.38
CA ALA A 135 -1.53 -21.90 12.51
C ALA A 135 -2.51 -22.67 11.62
N LYS A 136 -3.77 -22.23 11.56
CA LYS A 136 -4.78 -22.80 10.66
C LYS A 136 -4.39 -22.64 9.18
N HIS A 137 -3.87 -21.48 8.79
CA HIS A 137 -3.40 -21.24 7.44
C HIS A 137 -2.21 -22.16 7.07
N ARG A 138 -1.23 -22.31 7.97
CA ARG A 138 -0.11 -23.25 7.77
C ARG A 138 -0.58 -24.70 7.66
N ALA A 139 -1.55 -25.12 8.49
CA ALA A 139 -2.12 -26.47 8.44
C ALA A 139 -2.86 -26.78 7.13
N ILE A 140 -3.55 -25.79 6.57
CA ILE A 140 -4.21 -25.91 5.27
C ILE A 140 -3.16 -26.09 4.15
N GLN A 141 -2.08 -25.32 4.19
CA GLN A 141 -0.98 -25.44 3.21
C GLN A 141 -0.30 -26.82 3.25
N THR A 142 0.03 -27.34 4.44
CA THR A 142 0.61 -28.69 4.57
C THR A 142 -0.36 -29.78 4.12
N SER A 143 -1.66 -29.64 4.42
CA SER A 143 -2.69 -30.58 3.97
C SER A 143 -2.83 -30.60 2.43
N GLN A 144 -2.74 -29.44 1.78
CA GLN A 144 -2.75 -29.33 0.32
C GLN A 144 -1.50 -29.94 -0.31
N ALA A 145 -0.31 -29.73 0.27
CA ALA A 145 0.94 -30.33 -0.18
C ALA A 145 0.91 -31.87 -0.11
N LEU A 146 0.41 -32.44 1.01
CA LEU A 146 0.24 -33.89 1.17
C LEU A 146 -0.76 -34.49 0.19
N ARG A 147 -1.84 -33.77 -0.15
CA ARG A 147 -2.81 -34.21 -1.17
C ARG A 147 -2.20 -34.22 -2.57
N ARG A 148 -1.39 -33.21 -2.91
CA ARG A 148 -0.65 -33.18 -4.19
C ARG A 148 0.35 -34.33 -4.28
N LYS A 149 1.10 -34.60 -3.20
CA LYS A 149 2.05 -35.72 -3.16
C LYS A 149 1.37 -37.08 -3.37
N ARG A 150 0.24 -37.33 -2.69
CA ARG A 150 -0.55 -38.57 -2.86
C ARG A 150 -1.10 -38.74 -4.27
N LYS A 151 -1.56 -37.65 -4.91
CA LYS A 151 -2.01 -37.69 -6.32
C LYS A 151 -0.87 -38.04 -7.28
N LEU A 152 0.33 -37.51 -7.02
CA LEU A 152 1.53 -37.82 -7.82
C LEU A 152 1.92 -39.30 -7.65
N GLU A 153 1.95 -39.80 -6.42
CA GLU A 153 2.26 -41.21 -6.11
C GLU A 153 1.23 -42.18 -6.71
N SER A 154 -0.05 -41.80 -6.81
CA SER A 154 -1.07 -42.60 -7.49
C SER A 154 -1.02 -42.56 -9.01
N GLN A 155 -0.35 -41.58 -9.61
CA GLN A 155 -0.15 -41.52 -11.08
C GLN A 155 1.11 -42.24 -11.54
N ILE A 156 2.08 -42.44 -10.64
CA ILE A 156 3.34 -43.14 -10.91
C ILE A 156 3.17 -44.67 -10.78
N ARG A 157 2.10 -45.13 -10.13
CA ARG A 157 1.78 -46.55 -9.92
C ARG A 157 0.73 -47.02 -10.92
#